data_AF-A0A6N9BEM3-F1
#
_entry.id   AF-A0A6N9BEM3-F1
#
_cell.length_a   1.000
_cell.length_b   1.000
_cell.length_c   1.000
_cell.angle_alpha   90.00
_cell.angle_beta   90.00
_cell.angle_gamma   90.00
#
_symmetry.space_group_name_H-M   'P 1'
#
loop_
_entity.id
_entity.type
_entity.pdbx_description
1 polymer ?
#
loop_
_entity_poly.entity_id
_entity_poly.type
_entity_poly.pdbx_seq_one_letter_code
_entity_poly.pdbx_strand_id
1 'polypeptide(L)' 'MKARVSLNLPRSLKAAAEDWARQEGVSLNQFIACALAEKVGAKNAAAFLEQRGQGGDPERAAQWLEARPE' A
#
# COMPACT_ATOMS: atom_id res chain seq x y z
N MET A 1 -2.05 -8.58 -17.90
CA MET A 1 -2.96 -9.72 -17.61
C MET A 1 -3.38 -9.66 -16.14
N LYS A 2 -4.64 -9.97 -15.80
CA LYS A 2 -5.09 -10.16 -14.41
C LYS A 2 -4.94 -11.64 -14.03
N ALA A 3 -4.19 -11.94 -12.98
CA ALA A 3 -4.14 -13.29 -12.42
C ALA A 3 -5.34 -13.51 -11.47
N ARG A 4 -5.87 -14.73 -11.43
CA ARG A 4 -6.86 -15.15 -10.42
C ARG A 4 -6.19 -16.04 -9.40
N VAL A 5 -6.43 -15.77 -8.12
CA VAL A 5 -5.93 -16.58 -7.00
C VAL A 5 -7.14 -17.11 -6.24
N SER A 6 -7.18 -18.42 -6.00
CA SER A 6 -8.16 -19.05 -5.12
C SER A 6 -7.53 -19.20 -3.73
N LEU A 7 -8.25 -18.78 -2.69
CA LEU A 7 -7.78 -18.79 -1.31
C LEU A 7 -8.73 -19.64 -0.45
N ASN A 8 -8.16 -20.53 0.35
CA ASN A 8 -8.88 -21.22 1.41
C ASN A 8 -8.63 -20.47 2.72
N LEU A 9 -9.67 -19.81 3.24
CA LEU A 9 -9.59 -19.01 4.47
C LEU A 9 -10.37 -19.69 5.60
N PRO A 10 -9.90 -19.62 6.86
CA PRO A 10 -10.73 -19.94 8.01
C PRO A 10 -12.02 -19.13 7.98
N ARG A 11 -13.14 -19.73 8.40
CA ARG A 11 -14.47 -19.07 8.39
C ARG A 11 -14.47 -17.75 9.15
N SER A 12 -13.80 -17.69 10.30
CA SER A 12 -13.68 -16.48 11.12
C SER A 12 -12.94 -15.35 10.40
N LEU A 13 -11.87 -15.68 9.68
CA LEU A 13 -11.09 -14.69 8.93
C LEU A 13 -11.90 -14.14 7.74
N LYS A 14 -12.63 -15.01 7.04
CA LYS A 14 -13.54 -14.59 5.98
C LYS A 14 -14.61 -13.64 6.53
N ALA A 15 -15.25 -13.99 7.64
CA ALA A 15 -16.27 -13.16 8.26
C ALA A 15 -15.74 -11.78 8.65
N ALA A 16 -14.57 -11.73 9.31
CA ALA A 16 -13.91 -10.47 9.63
C ALA A 16 -13.65 -9.63 8.36
N ALA A 17 -13.05 -10.22 7.32
CA ALA A 17 -12.78 -9.48 6.09
C ALA A 17 -14.07 -8.97 5.40
N GLU A 18 -15.18 -9.70 5.48
CA GLU A 18 -16.48 -9.25 4.97
C GLU A 18 -17.05 -8.07 5.75
N ASP A 19 -16.88 -8.06 7.07
CA ASP A 19 -17.33 -6.94 7.92
C ASP A 19 -16.53 -5.67 7.65
N TRP A 20 -15.21 -5.78 7.48
CA TRP A 20 -14.36 -4.65 7.13
C TRP A 20 -14.64 -4.13 5.72
N ALA A 21 -14.77 -5.02 4.74
CA ALA A 21 -15.15 -4.65 3.37
C ALA A 21 -16.50 -3.90 3.34
N ARG A 22 -17.47 -4.33 4.16
CA ARG A 22 -18.76 -3.64 4.31
C ARG A 22 -18.62 -2.25 4.91
N GLN A 23 -17.79 -2.09 5.95
CA GLN A 23 -17.51 -0.78 6.56
C GLN A 23 -16.86 0.20 5.58
N GLU A 24 -15.99 -0.31 4.70
CA GLU A 24 -15.31 0.47 3.66
C GLU A 24 -16.16 0.66 2.39
N GLY A 25 -17.33 0.01 2.28
CA GLY A 25 -18.21 0.12 1.11
C GLY A 25 -17.67 -0.55 -0.16
N VAL A 26 -16.79 -1.55 -0.02
CA VAL A 26 -16.15 -2.26 -1.14
C VAL A 26 -16.50 -3.75 -1.13
N SER A 27 -16.28 -4.43 -2.27
CA SER A 27 -16.41 -5.89 -2.31
C SER A 27 -15.28 -6.58 -1.53
N LEU A 28 -15.54 -7.79 -1.01
CA LEU A 28 -14.51 -8.60 -0.34
C LEU A 28 -13.24 -8.77 -1.19
N ASN A 29 -13.39 -8.98 -2.50
CA ASN A 29 -12.24 -9.15 -3.39
C ASN A 29 -11.41 -7.85 -3.52
N GLN A 30 -12.06 -6.69 -3.53
CA GLN A 30 -11.35 -5.41 -3.56
C GLN A 30 -10.63 -5.17 -2.24
N PHE A 31 -11.29 -5.46 -1.11
CA PHE A 31 -10.67 -5.39 0.20
C PHE A 31 -9.42 -6.28 0.30
N ILE A 32 -9.53 -7.56 -0.09
CA ILE A 32 -8.40 -8.50 -0.10
C ILE A 32 -7.27 -8.00 -1.02
N ALA A 33 -7.62 -7.43 -2.18
CA ALA A 33 -6.62 -6.89 -3.10
C ALA A 33 -5.88 -5.67 -2.52
N CYS A 34 -6.59 -4.75 -1.85
CA CYS A 34 -5.98 -3.61 -1.16
C CYS A 34 -5.08 -4.08 -0.02
N ALA A 35 -5.57 -4.96 0.86
CA ALA A 35 -4.80 -5.49 1.98
C ALA A 35 -3.52 -6.21 1.50
N LEU A 36 -3.59 -6.95 0.38
CA LEU A 36 -2.41 -7.56 -0.23
C LEU A 36 -1.43 -6.51 -0.78
N ALA A 37 -1.94 -5.50 -1.47
CA ALA A 37 -1.12 -4.41 -2.00
C ALA A 37 -0.41 -3.64 -0.89
N GLU A 38 -1.11 -3.35 0.21
CA GLU A 38 -0.54 -2.72 1.41
C GLU A 38 0.55 -3.59 2.02
N LYS A 39 0.31 -4.89 2.23
CA LYS A 39 1.28 -5.80 2.83
C LYS A 39 2.55 -5.94 1.98
N VAL A 40 2.39 -6.08 0.67
CA VAL A 40 3.50 -6.18 -0.29
C VAL A 40 4.25 -4.85 -0.39
N GLY A 41 3.52 -3.75 -0.49
CA GLY A 41 4.08 -2.40 -0.56
C GLY A 41 4.89 -2.05 0.69
N ALA A 42 4.33 -2.28 1.88
CA ALA A 42 5.02 -2.02 3.15
C ALA A 42 6.33 -2.82 3.27
N LYS A 43 6.36 -4.06 2.79
CA LYS A 43 7.57 -4.89 2.81
C LYS A 43 8.68 -4.35 1.91
N ASN A 44 8.32 -3.69 0.80
CA ASN A 44 9.26 -3.20 -0.21
C ASN A 44 9.52 -1.69 -0.12
N ALA A 45 8.84 -0.97 0.78
CA ALA A 45 8.84 0.49 0.82
C ALA A 45 10.25 1.08 0.97
N ALA A 46 11.06 0.55 1.88
CA ALA A 46 12.42 1.06 2.12
C ALA A 46 13.31 0.94 0.87
N ALA A 47 13.37 -0.26 0.28
CA ALA A 47 14.17 -0.51 -0.93
C ALA A 47 13.67 0.33 -2.12
N PHE A 48 12.35 0.51 -2.25
CA PHE A 48 11.77 1.36 -3.28
C PHE A 48 12.17 2.83 -3.12
N LEU A 49 12.12 3.36 -1.89
CA LEU A 49 12.52 4.74 -1.59
C LEU A 49 14.03 4.96 -1.75
N GLU A 50 14.84 3.99 -1.35
CA GLU A 50 16.30 4.01 -1.55
C GLU A 50 16.64 4.05 -3.05
N GLN A 51 16.02 3.18 -3.85
CA GLN A 51 16.21 3.19 -5.30
C GLN A 51 15.74 4.50 -5.93
N ARG A 52 14.58 5.01 -5.52
CA ARG A 52 14.03 6.31 -5.99
C ARG A 52 14.92 7.50 -5.60
N GLY A 53 15.60 7.41 -4.47
CA GLY A 53 16.51 8.44 -3.95
C GLY A 53 17.87 8.47 -4.64
N GLN A 54 18.19 7.49 -5.49
CA GLN A 54 19.45 7.48 -6.23
C GLN A 54 19.55 8.71 -7.15
N GLY A 55 20.61 9.50 -6.97
CA GLY A 55 20.79 10.76 -7.69
C GLY A 55 19.99 11.93 -7.12
N GLY A 56 19.29 11.75 -6.01
CA GLY A 56 18.69 12.82 -5.24
C GLY A 56 19.73 13.60 -4.44
N ASP A 57 19.44 14.89 -4.21
CA ASP A 57 20.23 15.78 -3.36
C ASP A 57 19.35 16.23 -2.18
N PRO A 58 19.50 15.61 -1.00
CA PRO A 58 18.70 15.93 0.18
C PRO A 58 18.89 17.38 0.66
N GLU A 59 20.10 17.93 0.52
CA GLU A 59 20.41 19.28 0.96
C GLU A 59 19.71 20.31 0.07
N ARG A 60 19.78 20.13 -1.25
CA ARG A 60 19.03 20.96 -2.18
C ARG A 60 17.52 20.85 -1.97
N ALA A 61 17.01 19.66 -1.67
CA ALA A 61 15.61 19.46 -1.37
C ALA A 61 15.18 20.21 -0.09
N ALA A 62 15.99 20.16 0.96
CA ALA A 62 15.74 20.90 2.21
C ALA A 62 15.77 22.42 1.97
N GLN A 63 16.78 22.93 1.25
CA GLN A 63 16.87 24.35 0.88
C GLN A 63 15.64 24.82 0.09
N TRP A 64 15.13 24.01 -0.83
CA TRP A 64 13.90 24.33 -1.56
C TRP A 64 12.66 24.38 -0.66
N LEU A 65 12.56 23.47 0.32
CA LEU A 65 11.46 23.45 1.29
C LEU A 65 11.50 24.66 2.24
N GLU A 66 12.68 25.10 2.65
CA GLU A 66 12.89 26.26 3.51
C GLU A 66 12.69 27.58 2.77
N ALA A 67 13.09 27.63 1.49
CA ALA A 67 12.91 28.80 0.63
C ALA A 67 11.47 28.93 0.09
N ARG A 68 10.50 28.14 0.60
CA ARG A 68 9.11 28.19 0.15
C ARG A 68 8.53 29.59 0.34
N PRO A 69 8.12 30.29 -0.73
CA PRO A 69 7.20 31.41 -0.59
C PRO A 69 5.82 30.85 -0.22
N GLU A 70 5.12 31.55 0.67
CA GLU A 70 3.72 31.27 1.03
C GLU A 70 2.77 31.19 -0.17
#